data_AF-A0A397S8E2-F1
#
_entry.id   AF-A0A397S8E2-F1
#
_cell.length_a   1.000
_cell.length_b   1.000
_cell.length_c   1.000
_cell.angle_alpha   90.00
_cell.angle_beta   90.00
_cell.angle_gamma   90.00
#
_symmetry.space_group_name_H-M   'P 1'
#
loop_
_entity.id
_entity.type
_entity.pdbx_description
1 polymer ?
#
loop_
_entity_poly.entity_id
_entity_poly.type
_entity_poly.pdbx_seq_one_letter_code
_entity_poly.pdbx_strand_id
1 'polypeptide(L)'
;MSDFNSEFPPLEDFSTPNKNASLESDPTADFLAREQAILGADADLFANSNHTITSTTSNELEGFPDITSITSPSANNVLSPPVSNISNNSVSDYSAFHSEFPSVEIENTQASYNIEEEEPEVIRQWRERQREIIAQRDETSEAKKRETLSIARDAIDKFYEEYNEKKARTQKQNKQDEETFLRERDDLTSGTSWERICKQVDLSTAQSKTTNKHVKDVSRFKEMLLSLKKDEKAPGAGGY
;
A
#
# COMPACT_ATOMS: atom_id res chain seq x y z
N MET A 1 37.40 11.08 11.54
CA MET A 1 36.19 10.25 11.33
C MET A 1 35.32 10.43 12.55
N SER A 2 34.58 11.53 12.60
CA SER A 2 33.82 11.93 13.78
C SER A 2 32.72 12.90 13.37
N ASP A 3 31.90 12.53 12.37
CA ASP A 3 30.74 13.32 11.93
C ASP A 3 29.68 12.42 11.27
N PHE A 4 29.08 11.50 12.02
CA PHE A 4 27.90 10.74 11.56
C PHE A 4 26.82 10.60 12.64
N ASN A 5 26.84 11.44 13.68
CA ASN A 5 25.97 11.27 14.85
C ASN A 5 25.02 12.46 15.08
N SER A 6 24.59 13.15 14.01
CA SER A 6 23.68 14.30 14.15
C SER A 6 22.47 14.31 13.20
N GLU A 7 22.25 13.25 12.40
CA GLU A 7 21.07 13.16 11.50
C GLU A 7 20.00 12.17 12.01
N PHE A 8 20.12 11.67 13.25
CA PHE A 8 19.04 10.91 13.89
C PHE A 8 18.71 11.52 15.24
N PRO A 9 17.41 11.74 15.55
CA PRO A 9 17.01 12.18 16.88
C PRO A 9 17.52 11.17 17.92
N PRO A 10 18.11 11.62 19.05
CA PRO A 10 18.63 10.73 20.06
C PRO A 10 17.49 9.89 20.63
N LEU A 11 17.68 8.58 20.63
CA LEU A 11 16.79 7.62 21.29
C LEU A 11 16.93 7.79 22.81
N GLU A 12 16.21 8.75 23.37
CA GLU A 12 15.93 8.71 24.80
C GLU A 12 14.84 7.68 25.07
N ASP A 13 15.20 6.73 25.94
CA ASP A 13 14.37 5.78 26.66
C ASP A 13 13.92 4.48 25.94
N PHE A 14 14.88 3.70 25.45
CA PHE A 14 14.76 2.24 25.57
C PHE A 14 15.14 1.85 27.00
N SER A 15 14.16 1.87 27.90
CA SER A 15 14.27 1.18 29.18
C SER A 15 14.56 -0.29 28.91
N THR A 16 15.83 -0.69 29.03
CA THR A 16 16.21 -2.10 29.01
C THR A 16 15.55 -2.77 30.21
N PRO A 17 14.57 -3.67 30.04
CA PRO A 17 14.06 -4.40 31.17
C PRO A 17 15.17 -5.35 31.59
N ASN A 18 15.75 -4.99 32.73
CA ASN A 18 16.38 -5.84 33.72
C ASN A 18 16.33 -7.34 33.37
N LYS A 19 17.50 -7.96 33.18
CA LYS A 19 17.67 -9.42 33.22
C LYS A 19 17.26 -9.90 34.62
N ASN A 20 15.96 -10.09 34.84
CA ASN A 20 15.31 -10.89 35.88
C ASN A 20 13.81 -10.51 35.96
N ALA A 21 13.00 -10.97 35.01
CA ALA A 21 11.55 -11.03 35.18
C ALA A 21 10.96 -12.17 34.30
N SER A 22 10.45 -13.18 34.99
CA SER A 22 9.45 -14.19 34.60
C SER A 22 9.43 -14.79 33.19
N LEU A 23 9.83 -16.06 33.16
CA LEU A 23 9.57 -17.09 32.15
C LEU A 23 8.07 -17.46 32.03
N GLU A 24 7.17 -16.55 31.66
CA GLU A 24 5.75 -16.91 31.42
C GLU A 24 5.02 -16.12 30.30
N SER A 25 5.73 -15.46 29.38
CA SER A 25 5.06 -14.90 28.19
C SER A 25 5.08 -15.91 27.03
N ASP A 26 3.93 -16.54 26.76
CA ASP A 26 3.70 -17.29 25.52
C ASP A 26 4.13 -16.41 24.32
N PRO A 27 5.05 -16.87 23.46
CA PRO A 27 5.50 -16.08 22.30
C PRO A 27 4.34 -15.64 21.39
N THR A 28 3.24 -16.39 21.40
CA THR A 28 2.01 -16.05 20.68
C THR A 28 1.31 -14.83 21.31
N ALA A 29 1.30 -14.74 22.63
CA ALA A 29 0.71 -13.62 23.35
C ALA A 29 1.51 -12.33 23.17
N ASP A 30 2.84 -12.42 23.10
CA ASP A 30 3.71 -11.27 22.82
C ASP A 30 3.51 -10.72 21.40
N PHE A 31 3.35 -11.60 20.42
CA PHE A 31 3.02 -11.21 19.04
C PHE A 31 1.64 -10.52 18.95
N LEU A 32 0.62 -11.07 19.60
CA LEU A 32 -0.73 -10.49 19.62
C LEU A 32 -0.76 -9.14 20.33
N ALA A 33 -0.05 -9.01 21.46
CA ALA A 33 0.06 -7.75 22.17
C ALA A 33 0.77 -6.68 21.31
N ARG A 34 1.78 -7.09 20.54
CA ARG A 34 2.48 -6.20 19.62
C ARG A 34 1.59 -5.75 18.46
N GLU A 35 0.87 -6.66 17.82
CA GLU A 35 -0.11 -6.35 16.77
C GLU A 35 -1.23 -5.43 17.31
N GLN A 36 -1.75 -5.72 18.50
CA GLN A 36 -2.80 -4.93 19.14
C GLN A 36 -2.32 -3.54 19.53
N ALA A 37 -1.06 -3.38 19.94
CA ALA A 37 -0.49 -2.05 20.23
C ALA A 37 -0.30 -1.21 18.95
N ILE A 38 -0.01 -1.85 17.81
CA ILE A 38 0.19 -1.16 16.52
C ILE A 38 -1.15 -0.77 15.90
N LEU A 39 -2.18 -1.64 15.98
CA LEU A 39 -3.50 -1.40 15.39
C LEU A 39 -4.49 -0.73 16.37
N GLY A 40 -4.22 -0.72 17.66
CA GLY A 40 -5.08 -0.12 18.68
C GLY A 40 -6.46 -0.79 18.73
N ALA A 41 -7.53 0.02 18.71
CA ALA A 41 -8.92 -0.44 18.81
C ALA A 41 -9.39 -1.27 17.59
N ASP A 42 -8.68 -1.20 16.46
CA ASP A 42 -9.05 -1.90 15.23
C ASP A 42 -8.61 -3.38 15.25
N ALA A 43 -7.73 -3.77 16.18
CA ALA A 43 -7.29 -5.16 16.34
C ALA A 43 -8.43 -6.11 16.74
N ASP A 44 -9.45 -5.61 17.45
CA ASP A 44 -10.62 -6.39 17.87
C ASP A 44 -11.48 -6.89 16.68
N LEU A 45 -11.31 -6.29 15.49
CA LEU A 45 -11.99 -6.71 14.27
C LEU A 45 -11.52 -8.08 13.76
N PHE A 46 -10.26 -8.44 14.04
CA PHE A 46 -9.64 -9.68 13.58
C PHE A 46 -9.80 -10.83 14.57
N ALA A 47 -10.10 -10.54 15.84
CA ALA A 47 -10.30 -11.55 16.88
C ALA A 47 -11.63 -12.31 16.75
N ASN A 48 -12.58 -11.78 15.98
CA ASN A 48 -13.93 -12.33 15.85
C ASN A 48 -14.11 -13.04 14.51
N SER A 49 -14.07 -14.39 14.50
CA SER A 49 -14.25 -15.19 13.28
C SER A 49 -15.67 -15.18 12.69
N ASN A 50 -16.60 -14.41 13.25
CA ASN A 50 -17.94 -14.20 12.67
C ASN A 50 -18.03 -12.85 11.98
N HIS A 51 -17.72 -12.88 10.69
CA HIS A 51 -17.75 -11.74 9.77
C HIS A 51 -19.18 -11.19 9.60
N THR A 52 -19.56 -10.17 10.37
CA THR A 52 -20.71 -9.32 10.03
C THR A 52 -20.17 -8.04 9.40
N ILE A 53 -20.14 -8.02 8.07
CA ILE A 53 -19.85 -6.82 7.28
C ILE A 53 -20.96 -5.81 7.58
N THR A 54 -20.66 -4.81 8.39
CA THR A 54 -21.53 -3.64 8.51
C THR A 54 -21.01 -2.60 7.53
N SER A 55 -21.53 -2.64 6.30
CA SER A 55 -21.24 -1.67 5.25
C SER A 55 -21.82 -0.31 5.62
N THR A 56 -21.00 0.54 6.25
CA THR A 56 -21.29 1.97 6.37
C THR A 56 -20.08 2.77 5.91
N THR A 57 -19.95 2.96 4.59
CA THR A 57 -19.53 4.20 3.92
C THR A 57 -19.56 4.01 2.41
N SER A 58 -20.63 4.53 1.79
CA SER A 58 -20.71 5.14 0.45
C SER A 58 -19.66 4.78 -0.63
N ASN A 59 -20.15 4.09 -1.66
CA ASN A 59 -19.85 4.19 -3.09
C ASN A 59 -18.43 4.65 -3.49
N GLU A 60 -17.50 3.71 -3.77
CA GLU A 60 -16.54 3.79 -4.92
C GLU A 60 -15.62 2.55 -5.07
N LEU A 61 -16.12 1.30 -5.06
CA LEU A 61 -15.23 0.17 -5.45
C LEU A 61 -15.99 -1.10 -5.91
N GLU A 62 -16.80 -0.96 -6.96
CA GLU A 62 -17.31 -2.10 -7.74
C GLU A 62 -16.20 -2.58 -8.69
N GLY A 63 -15.31 -3.46 -8.22
CA GLY A 63 -14.14 -3.82 -9.03
C GLY A 63 -13.40 -5.12 -8.69
N PHE A 64 -13.93 -6.00 -7.84
CA PHE A 64 -13.33 -7.31 -7.62
C PHE A 64 -14.39 -8.42 -7.66
N PRO A 65 -14.32 -9.36 -8.62
CA PRO A 65 -15.24 -10.49 -8.66
C PRO A 65 -14.94 -11.48 -7.54
N ASP A 66 -16.02 -11.92 -6.91
CA ASP A 66 -16.11 -12.97 -5.89
C ASP A 66 -15.57 -14.31 -6.44
N ILE A 67 -14.49 -14.83 -5.86
CA ILE A 67 -13.74 -16.01 -6.37
C ILE A 67 -14.38 -17.37 -6.05
N THR A 68 -15.70 -17.42 -5.85
CA THR A 68 -16.40 -18.66 -5.47
C THR A 68 -16.99 -19.43 -6.65
N SER A 69 -16.79 -19.00 -7.89
CA SER A 69 -17.41 -19.65 -9.07
C SER A 69 -16.49 -19.69 -10.31
N ILE A 70 -15.46 -20.55 -10.29
CA ILE A 70 -14.81 -21.04 -11.51
C ILE A 70 -15.24 -22.50 -11.75
N THR A 71 -16.13 -22.67 -12.73
CA THR A 71 -16.36 -23.93 -13.44
C THR A 71 -15.32 -24.02 -14.56
N SER A 72 -14.41 -24.99 -14.48
CA SER A 72 -13.34 -25.21 -15.47
C SER A 72 -13.88 -25.74 -16.82
N PRO A 73 -13.38 -25.26 -17.98
CA PRO A 73 -13.39 -26.03 -19.22
C PRO A 73 -12.13 -26.89 -19.35
N SER A 74 -12.29 -28.00 -20.05
CA SER A 74 -11.43 -29.17 -20.07
C SER A 74 -10.19 -29.06 -20.99
N ALA A 75 -9.20 -29.89 -20.64
CA ALA A 75 -8.10 -30.45 -21.44
C ALA A 75 -6.85 -29.60 -21.73
N ASN A 76 -5.73 -29.95 -21.08
CA ASN A 76 -4.61 -30.64 -21.75
C ASN A 76 -3.60 -31.23 -20.74
N ASN A 77 -3.21 -32.47 -21.01
CA ASN A 77 -2.29 -33.37 -20.30
C ASN A 77 -1.08 -32.70 -19.60
N VAL A 78 -0.97 -32.91 -18.29
CA VAL A 78 0.29 -33.23 -17.61
C VAL A 78 0.03 -34.34 -16.59
N LEU A 79 0.77 -35.44 -16.74
CA LEU A 79 0.72 -36.59 -15.84
C LEU A 79 1.42 -36.21 -14.54
N SER A 80 0.66 -35.97 -13.49
CA SER A 80 1.15 -35.78 -12.11
C SER A 80 0.22 -36.53 -11.16
N PRO A 81 0.74 -37.17 -10.09
CA PRO A 81 -0.08 -37.96 -9.19
C PRO A 81 -1.11 -37.06 -8.46
N PRO A 82 -2.29 -37.58 -8.10
CA PRO A 82 -3.33 -36.77 -7.48
C PRO A 82 -2.88 -36.34 -6.08
N VAL A 83 -2.69 -35.03 -5.87
CA VAL A 83 -2.62 -34.44 -4.53
C VAL A 83 -4.04 -34.03 -4.16
N SER A 84 -4.64 -34.73 -3.21
CA SER A 84 -5.90 -34.33 -2.59
C SER A 84 -5.68 -33.14 -1.66
N ASN A 85 -6.53 -32.13 -1.79
CA ASN A 85 -6.65 -30.99 -0.88
C ASN A 85 -6.83 -31.49 0.57
N ILE A 86 -5.90 -31.14 1.46
CA ILE A 86 -6.03 -31.38 2.90
C ILE A 86 -6.61 -30.13 3.55
N SER A 87 -7.88 -30.23 3.94
CA SER A 87 -8.47 -29.40 4.99
C SER A 87 -8.02 -29.98 6.33
N ASN A 88 -7.58 -29.12 7.24
CA ASN A 88 -7.08 -29.48 8.56
C ASN A 88 -8.13 -30.23 9.38
N ASN A 89 -8.00 -31.56 9.49
CA ASN A 89 -8.23 -32.29 10.73
C ASN A 89 -7.63 -33.70 10.65
N SER A 90 -7.07 -34.18 11.77
CA SER A 90 -6.52 -35.53 11.97
C SER A 90 -5.07 -35.76 11.53
N VAL A 91 -4.18 -35.68 12.51
CA VAL A 91 -2.88 -36.36 12.56
C VAL A 91 -3.06 -37.87 12.41
N SER A 92 -2.99 -38.41 11.20
CA SER A 92 -2.60 -39.82 10.92
C SER A 92 -2.70 -40.08 9.41
N ASP A 93 -1.67 -39.72 8.65
CA ASP A 93 -1.53 -40.26 7.28
C ASP A 93 -0.07 -40.45 6.82
N TYR A 94 0.92 -39.94 7.56
CA TYR A 94 2.34 -40.25 7.29
C TYR A 94 2.77 -41.65 7.76
N SER A 95 1.90 -42.35 8.49
CA SER A 95 2.17 -43.68 9.04
C SER A 95 1.88 -44.81 8.06
N ALA A 96 1.12 -44.57 6.98
CA ALA A 96 0.70 -45.61 6.04
C ALA A 96 1.81 -46.08 5.09
N PHE A 97 2.81 -45.24 4.79
CA PHE A 97 3.97 -45.64 3.97
C PHE A 97 4.99 -46.47 4.76
N HIS A 98 5.01 -46.33 6.09
CA HIS A 98 5.95 -47.03 6.97
C HIS A 98 5.46 -48.42 7.40
N SER A 99 4.21 -48.78 7.11
CA SER A 99 3.60 -50.06 7.48
C SER A 99 3.76 -51.19 6.45
N GLU A 100 4.25 -50.90 5.24
CA GLU A 100 4.35 -51.89 4.15
C GLU A 100 5.79 -52.38 3.89
N PHE A 101 6.78 -51.79 4.57
CA PHE A 101 8.15 -52.28 4.54
C PHE A 101 8.51 -52.89 5.91
N PRO A 102 9.12 -54.09 5.97
CA PRO A 102 9.62 -54.63 7.22
C PRO A 102 10.64 -53.65 7.80
N SER A 103 10.48 -53.31 9.09
CA SER A 103 11.45 -52.51 9.83
C SER A 103 12.81 -53.20 9.79
N VAL A 104 13.72 -52.67 8.97
CA VAL A 104 15.11 -53.10 9.00
C VAL A 104 15.70 -52.52 10.28
N GLU A 105 15.90 -53.37 11.29
CA GLU A 105 16.69 -53.03 12.47
C GLU A 105 18.13 -52.82 12.03
N ILE A 106 18.47 -51.58 11.66
CA ILE A 106 19.86 -51.17 11.50
C ILE A 106 20.41 -51.05 12.92
N GLU A 107 21.02 -52.13 13.40
CA GLU A 107 21.90 -52.10 14.56
C GLU A 107 22.98 -51.04 14.28
N ASN A 108 22.79 -49.86 14.85
CA ASN A 108 23.77 -48.77 14.84
C ASN A 108 24.93 -49.18 15.76
N THR A 109 25.72 -50.14 15.30
CA THR A 109 27.05 -50.41 15.82
C THR A 109 27.93 -49.24 15.42
N GLN A 110 27.95 -48.19 16.25
CA GLN A 110 29.00 -47.19 16.22
C GLN A 110 30.32 -47.84 16.68
N ALA A 111 30.85 -48.72 15.86
CA ALA A 111 32.28 -48.91 15.78
C ALA A 111 32.78 -47.83 14.82
N SER A 112 33.43 -46.81 15.37
CA SER A 112 34.19 -45.84 14.60
C SER A 112 35.41 -46.53 13.97
N TYR A 113 35.17 -47.30 12.91
CA TYR A 113 36.20 -47.58 11.92
C TYR A 113 36.34 -46.29 11.10
N ASN A 114 37.23 -45.43 11.57
CA ASN A 114 37.80 -44.34 10.79
C ASN A 114 38.73 -44.96 9.74
N ILE A 115 38.14 -45.70 8.80
CA ILE A 115 38.81 -46.06 7.56
C ILE A 115 38.68 -44.80 6.73
N GLU A 116 39.77 -44.04 6.64
CA GLU A 116 39.97 -43.04 5.59
C GLU A 116 40.03 -43.77 4.25
N GLU A 117 38.92 -44.39 3.86
CA GLU A 117 38.71 -44.92 2.52
C GLU A 117 38.56 -43.68 1.64
N GLU A 118 39.68 -43.33 1.01
CA GLU A 118 39.78 -42.30 -0.02
C GLU A 118 38.57 -42.46 -0.95
N GLU A 119 37.62 -41.53 -0.83
CA GLU A 119 36.32 -41.68 -1.48
C GLU A 119 36.56 -42.03 -2.95
N PRO A 120 35.92 -43.09 -3.48
CA PRO A 120 36.23 -43.55 -4.82
C PRO A 120 36.08 -42.38 -5.79
N GLU A 121 37.08 -42.17 -6.65
CA GLU A 121 37.22 -40.93 -7.44
C GLU A 121 35.95 -40.55 -8.22
N VAL A 122 35.14 -41.55 -8.59
CA VAL A 122 33.83 -41.37 -9.24
C VAL A 122 32.85 -40.61 -8.36
N ILE A 123 32.77 -40.93 -7.07
CA ILE A 123 31.92 -40.23 -6.09
C ILE A 123 32.45 -38.82 -5.84
N ARG A 124 33.78 -38.64 -5.77
CA ARG A 124 34.41 -37.31 -5.66
C ARG A 124 34.03 -36.41 -6.83
N GLN A 125 34.19 -36.91 -8.06
CA GLN A 125 33.80 -36.18 -9.27
C GLN A 125 32.29 -35.92 -9.36
N TRP A 126 31.46 -36.86 -8.90
CA TRP A 126 30.01 -36.67 -8.87
C TRP A 126 29.61 -35.57 -7.88
N ARG A 127 30.16 -35.57 -6.66
CA ARG A 127 29.93 -34.52 -5.68
C ARG A 127 30.40 -33.16 -6.17
N GLU A 128 31.56 -33.12 -6.82
CA GLU A 128 32.08 -31.88 -7.41
C GLU A 128 31.15 -31.33 -8.49
N ARG A 129 30.68 -32.17 -9.44
CA ARG A 129 29.69 -31.75 -10.45
C ARG A 129 28.36 -31.31 -9.84
N GLN A 130 27.87 -32.00 -8.79
CA GLN A 130 26.63 -31.62 -8.12
C GLN A 130 26.76 -30.29 -7.37
N ARG A 131 27.88 -30.09 -6.65
CA ARG A 131 28.17 -28.82 -5.99
C ARG A 131 28.24 -27.68 -6.99
N GLU A 132 28.87 -27.89 -8.14
CA GLU A 132 28.92 -26.89 -9.21
C GLU A 132 27.53 -26.55 -9.76
N ILE A 133 26.68 -27.55 -10.03
CA ILE A 133 25.30 -27.33 -10.49
C ILE A 133 24.48 -26.57 -9.45
N ILE A 134 24.62 -26.93 -8.16
CA ILE A 134 23.94 -26.23 -7.06
C ILE A 134 24.44 -24.79 -6.98
N ALA A 135 25.76 -24.58 -7.02
CA ALA A 135 26.36 -23.26 -6.97
C ALA A 135 25.88 -22.36 -8.12
N GLN A 136 25.81 -22.88 -9.35
CA GLN A 136 25.26 -22.13 -10.49
C GLN A 136 23.78 -21.79 -10.28
N ARG A 137 22.98 -22.74 -9.79
CA ARG A 137 21.55 -22.49 -9.52
C ARG A 137 21.36 -21.46 -8.40
N ASP A 138 22.17 -21.53 -7.36
CA ASP A 138 22.14 -20.59 -6.23
C ASP A 138 22.59 -19.21 -6.70
N GLU A 139 23.65 -19.11 -7.52
CA GLU A 139 24.10 -17.84 -8.12
C GLU A 139 23.01 -17.19 -8.97
N THR A 140 22.32 -17.95 -9.84
CA THR A 140 21.20 -17.40 -10.62
C THR A 140 20.04 -16.95 -9.73
N SER A 141 19.80 -17.64 -8.62
CA SER A 141 18.71 -17.32 -7.68
C SER A 141 19.04 -16.08 -6.86
N GLU A 142 20.29 -15.95 -6.42
CA GLU A 142 20.79 -14.74 -5.77
C GLU A 142 20.81 -13.55 -6.72
N ALA A 143 21.22 -13.73 -7.97
CA ALA A 143 21.22 -12.66 -8.98
C ALA A 143 19.80 -12.11 -9.20
N LYS A 144 18.81 -12.98 -9.40
CA LYS A 144 17.40 -12.57 -9.51
C LYS A 144 16.91 -11.86 -8.25
N LYS A 145 17.29 -12.34 -7.06
CA LYS A 145 16.93 -11.69 -5.80
C LYS A 145 17.56 -10.31 -5.66
N ARG A 146 18.82 -10.13 -6.09
CA ARG A 146 19.49 -8.82 -6.07
C ARG A 146 18.84 -7.86 -7.06
N GLU A 147 18.49 -8.35 -8.25
CA GLU A 147 17.78 -7.57 -9.27
C GLU A 147 16.41 -7.11 -8.75
N THR A 148 15.60 -8.00 -8.18
CA THR A 148 14.28 -7.62 -7.64
C THR A 148 14.40 -6.64 -6.48
N LEU A 149 15.41 -6.78 -5.62
CA LEU A 149 15.70 -5.80 -4.57
C LEU A 149 16.13 -4.44 -5.13
N SER A 150 16.93 -4.42 -6.20
CA SER A 150 17.32 -3.18 -6.87
C SER A 150 16.11 -2.49 -7.48
N ILE A 151 15.29 -3.23 -8.25
CA ILE A 151 14.07 -2.71 -8.86
C ILE A 151 13.11 -2.17 -7.80
N ALA A 152 12.95 -2.88 -6.68
CA ALA A 152 12.08 -2.43 -5.59
C ALA A 152 12.59 -1.13 -4.96
N ARG A 153 13.91 -0.96 -4.79
CA ARG A 153 14.51 0.29 -4.28
C ARG A 153 14.31 1.43 -5.27
N ASP A 154 14.64 1.21 -6.54
CA ASP A 154 14.49 2.22 -7.60
C ASP A 154 13.02 2.64 -7.76
N ALA A 155 12.07 1.70 -7.59
CA ALA A 155 10.65 2.00 -7.62
C ALA A 155 10.19 2.87 -6.43
N ILE A 156 10.77 2.68 -5.24
CA ILE A 156 10.49 3.50 -4.07
C ILE A 156 11.02 4.92 -4.31
N ASP A 157 12.26 5.05 -4.76
CA ASP A 157 12.88 6.36 -5.03
C ASP A 157 12.08 7.12 -6.10
N LYS A 158 11.76 6.45 -7.21
CA LYS A 158 10.93 7.01 -8.28
C LYS A 158 9.54 7.45 -7.78
N PHE A 159 8.90 6.67 -6.92
CA PHE A 159 7.59 7.04 -6.36
C PHE A 159 7.69 8.35 -5.56
N TYR A 160 8.71 8.52 -4.72
CA TYR A 160 8.87 9.73 -3.94
C TYR A 160 9.26 10.94 -4.81
N GLU A 161 10.07 10.74 -5.84
CA GLU A 161 10.36 11.79 -6.83
C GLU A 161 9.07 12.26 -7.52
N GLU A 162 8.29 11.33 -8.07
CA GLU A 162 7.01 11.65 -8.75
C GLU A 162 5.98 12.27 -7.80
N TYR A 163 5.90 11.77 -6.55
CA TYR A 163 5.02 12.33 -5.52
C TYR A 163 5.41 13.77 -5.18
N ASN A 164 6.70 14.02 -4.96
CA ASN A 164 7.22 15.34 -4.64
C ASN A 164 7.05 16.30 -5.83
N GLU A 165 7.29 15.84 -7.07
CA GLU A 165 7.04 16.63 -8.27
C GLU A 165 5.55 16.99 -8.39
N LYS A 166 4.65 16.02 -8.20
CA LYS A 166 3.20 16.26 -8.24
C LYS A 166 2.78 17.27 -7.16
N LYS A 167 3.26 17.09 -5.93
CA LYS A 167 3.00 18.02 -4.82
C LYS A 167 3.51 19.43 -5.15
N ALA A 168 4.74 19.55 -5.64
CA ALA A 168 5.33 20.83 -6.03
C ALA A 168 4.58 21.48 -7.20
N ARG A 169 4.14 20.70 -8.17
CA ARG A 169 3.33 21.16 -9.31
C ARG A 169 1.98 21.70 -8.85
N THR A 170 1.28 20.99 -7.97
CA THR A 170 0.00 21.46 -7.41
C THR A 170 0.20 22.73 -6.58
N GLN A 171 1.24 22.80 -5.75
CA GLN A 171 1.54 24.02 -4.99
C GLN A 171 1.85 25.20 -5.91
N LYS A 172 2.64 24.98 -6.96
CA LYS A 172 2.97 26.00 -7.96
C LYS A 172 1.72 26.47 -8.70
N GLN A 173 0.86 25.54 -9.11
CA GLN A 173 -0.40 25.86 -9.77
C GLN A 173 -1.30 26.66 -8.85
N ASN A 174 -1.51 26.23 -7.60
CA ASN A 174 -2.31 26.98 -6.63
C ASN A 174 -1.76 28.39 -6.39
N LYS A 175 -0.44 28.55 -6.32
CA LYS A 175 0.19 29.87 -6.18
C LYS A 175 -0.01 30.74 -7.43
N GLN A 176 0.08 30.15 -8.61
CA GLN A 176 -0.20 30.86 -9.86
C GLN A 176 -1.67 31.26 -9.98
N ASP A 177 -2.59 30.37 -9.63
CA ASP A 177 -4.03 30.61 -9.62
C ASP A 177 -4.40 31.67 -8.57
N GLU A 178 -3.75 31.67 -7.41
CA GLU A 178 -3.89 32.73 -6.41
C GLU A 178 -3.36 34.07 -6.93
N GLU A 179 -2.18 34.08 -7.56
CA GLU A 179 -1.60 35.30 -8.13
C GLU A 179 -2.46 35.86 -9.26
N THR A 180 -3.00 35.02 -10.15
CA THR A 180 -3.92 35.45 -11.21
C THR A 180 -5.24 35.93 -10.61
N PHE A 181 -5.81 35.23 -9.63
CA PHE A 181 -7.01 35.67 -8.94
C PHE A 181 -6.83 37.02 -8.25
N LEU A 182 -5.72 37.22 -7.53
CA LEU A 182 -5.39 38.50 -6.90
C LEU A 182 -5.18 39.60 -7.94
N ARG A 183 -4.47 39.30 -9.04
CA ARG A 183 -4.27 40.26 -10.14
C ARG A 183 -5.60 40.65 -10.78
N GLU A 184 -6.48 39.70 -11.07
CA GLU A 184 -7.81 39.98 -11.65
C GLU A 184 -8.72 40.74 -10.67
N ARG A 185 -8.58 40.51 -9.37
CA ARG A 185 -9.28 41.26 -8.31
C ARG A 185 -8.75 42.70 -8.18
N ASP A 186 -7.43 42.87 -8.22
CA ASP A 186 -6.75 44.16 -8.05
C ASP A 186 -6.61 44.97 -9.35
N ASP A 187 -6.92 44.39 -10.51
CA ASP A 187 -7.09 45.12 -11.76
C ASP A 187 -8.35 45.99 -11.71
N LEU A 188 -8.21 47.11 -11.00
CA LEU A 188 -9.17 48.20 -10.90
C LEU A 188 -8.98 49.21 -12.05
N THR A 189 -8.15 48.91 -13.05
CA THR A 189 -7.87 49.83 -14.15
C THR A 189 -8.77 49.58 -15.37
N SER A 190 -9.31 48.36 -15.51
CA SER A 190 -10.10 47.96 -16.68
C SER A 190 -11.60 47.82 -16.35
N GLY A 191 -12.46 48.44 -17.17
CA GLY A 191 -13.93 48.29 -17.11
C GLY A 191 -14.68 49.28 -16.21
N THR A 192 -16.02 49.24 -16.32
CA THR A 192 -16.95 50.09 -15.54
C THR A 192 -17.05 49.62 -14.09
N SER A 193 -17.44 50.52 -13.18
CA SER A 193 -17.60 50.17 -11.75
C SER A 193 -18.58 49.00 -11.54
N TRP A 194 -19.62 48.92 -12.37
CA TRP A 194 -20.62 47.85 -12.35
C TRP A 194 -20.08 46.51 -12.84
N GLU A 195 -19.17 46.51 -13.81
CA GLU A 195 -18.52 45.27 -14.27
C GLU A 195 -17.65 44.66 -13.16
N ARG A 196 -16.96 45.48 -12.37
CA ARG A 196 -16.15 45.04 -11.21
C ARG A 196 -17.01 44.43 -10.12
N ILE A 197 -18.12 45.09 -9.77
CA ILE A 197 -19.09 44.58 -8.78
C ILE A 197 -19.66 43.24 -9.26
N CYS A 198 -20.01 43.11 -10.54
CA CYS A 198 -20.54 41.88 -11.10
C CYS A 198 -19.52 40.72 -11.14
N LYS A 199 -18.21 41.00 -11.19
CA LYS A 199 -17.16 39.96 -11.10
C LYS A 199 -17.03 39.40 -9.66
N GLN A 200 -17.27 40.23 -8.65
CA GLN A 200 -17.16 39.84 -7.24
C GLN A 200 -18.42 39.15 -6.70
N VAL A 201 -19.58 39.47 -7.28
CA VAL A 201 -20.87 38.90 -6.88
C VAL A 201 -21.17 37.64 -7.69
N ASP A 202 -21.56 36.56 -7.02
CA ASP A 202 -22.03 35.35 -7.71
C ASP A 202 -23.39 35.60 -8.39
N LEU A 203 -23.34 35.82 -9.70
CA LEU A 203 -24.51 36.03 -10.57
C LEU A 203 -24.96 34.74 -11.28
N SER A 204 -24.26 33.61 -11.10
CA SER A 204 -24.56 32.33 -11.79
C SER A 204 -25.92 31.75 -11.40
N THR A 205 -26.39 32.08 -10.21
CA THR A 205 -27.68 31.66 -9.64
C THR A 205 -28.86 32.55 -10.05
N ALA A 206 -28.65 33.57 -10.89
CA ALA A 206 -29.74 34.44 -11.37
C ALA A 206 -30.73 33.71 -12.30
N GLN A 207 -30.29 32.69 -13.03
CA GLN A 207 -31.11 31.95 -14.00
C GLN A 207 -31.73 30.66 -13.42
N SER A 208 -31.19 30.15 -12.32
CA SER A 208 -31.64 28.89 -11.71
C SER A 208 -32.63 29.16 -10.57
N LYS A 209 -33.93 29.10 -10.89
CA LYS A 209 -35.02 29.21 -9.91
C LYS A 209 -35.06 28.06 -8.89
N THR A 210 -34.34 26.96 -9.14
CA THR A 210 -34.43 25.71 -8.36
C THR A 210 -33.26 25.49 -7.39
N THR A 211 -32.19 26.29 -7.47
CA THR A 211 -30.97 26.10 -6.66
C THR A 211 -30.66 27.26 -5.70
N ASN A 212 -31.60 28.20 -5.54
CA ASN A 212 -31.42 29.33 -4.63
C ASN A 212 -31.54 28.87 -3.16
N LYS A 213 -30.41 28.49 -2.55
CA LYS A 213 -30.26 28.27 -1.09
C LYS A 213 -30.22 29.58 -0.28
N HIS A 214 -30.76 30.68 -0.81
CA HIS A 214 -30.68 31.98 -0.17
C HIS A 214 -31.94 32.23 0.67
N VAL A 215 -31.79 32.66 1.93
CA VAL A 215 -32.89 32.92 2.87
C VAL A 215 -33.79 34.09 2.39
N LYS A 216 -33.28 34.94 1.50
CA LYS A 216 -33.99 36.10 0.93
C LYS A 216 -33.88 36.05 -0.59
N ASP A 217 -34.94 36.45 -1.30
CA ASP A 217 -34.95 36.56 -2.76
C ASP A 217 -34.05 37.72 -3.23
N VAL A 218 -32.96 37.38 -3.92
CA VAL A 218 -31.97 38.33 -4.45
C VAL A 218 -32.11 38.47 -5.98
N SER A 219 -33.13 37.86 -6.59
CA SER A 219 -33.27 37.80 -8.06
C SER A 219 -33.35 39.19 -8.70
N ARG A 220 -34.20 40.07 -8.15
CA ARG A 220 -34.34 41.47 -8.64
C ARG A 220 -33.05 42.27 -8.51
N PHE A 221 -32.25 42.01 -7.47
CA PHE A 221 -30.97 42.67 -7.27
C PHE A 221 -29.93 42.18 -8.29
N LYS A 222 -29.86 40.87 -8.54
CA LYS A 222 -28.99 40.29 -9.57
C LYS A 222 -29.35 40.79 -10.97
N GLU A 223 -30.64 40.90 -11.29
CA GLU A 223 -31.13 41.50 -12.55
C GLU A 223 -30.73 42.97 -12.67
N MET A 224 -30.87 43.75 -11.60
CA MET A 224 -30.47 45.17 -11.58
C MET A 224 -28.96 45.33 -11.83
N LEU A 225 -28.12 44.52 -11.19
CA LEU A 225 -26.66 44.53 -11.41
C LEU A 225 -26.29 44.18 -12.86
N LEU A 226 -26.95 43.18 -13.45
CA LEU A 226 -26.77 42.80 -14.86
C LEU A 226 -27.21 43.91 -15.83
N SER A 227 -28.28 44.64 -15.50
CA SER A 227 -28.74 45.80 -16.27
C SER A 227 -27.72 46.93 -16.22
N LEU A 228 -27.23 47.27 -15.03
CA LEU A 228 -26.25 48.33 -14.81
C LEU A 228 -24.87 48.00 -15.42
N LYS A 229 -24.51 46.72 -15.50
CA LYS A 229 -23.30 46.28 -16.21
C LYS A 229 -23.37 46.56 -17.72
N LYS A 230 -24.56 46.47 -18.33
CA LYS A 230 -24.76 46.66 -19.79
C LYS A 230 -25.01 48.11 -20.19
N ASP A 231 -25.43 48.95 -19.24
CA ASP A 231 -25.76 50.35 -19.50
C ASP A 231 -24.51 51.24 -19.48
N GLU A 232 -24.11 51.72 -20.66
CA GLU A 232 -22.98 52.63 -20.85
C GLU A 232 -23.19 54.02 -20.22
N LYS A 233 -24.45 54.42 -19.96
CA LYS A 233 -24.79 55.69 -19.30
C LYS A 233 -25.00 55.55 -17.79
N ALA A 234 -24.78 54.35 -17.24
CA ALA A 234 -24.93 54.15 -15.80
C ALA A 234 -23.95 55.05 -15.02
N PRO A 235 -24.37 55.56 -13.85
CA PRO A 235 -23.47 56.31 -12.97
C PRO A 235 -22.26 55.43 -12.60
N GLY A 236 -21.04 55.93 -12.82
CA GLY A 236 -19.80 55.17 -12.64
C GLY A 236 -19.36 54.31 -13.84
N ALA A 237 -20.02 54.46 -15.00
CA ALA A 237 -19.60 53.85 -16.27
C ALA A 237 -18.53 54.67 -17.01
N GLY A 238 -18.55 56.00 -16.91
CA GLY A 238 -17.40 56.84 -17.27
C GLY A 238 -16.38 56.74 -16.13
N GLY A 239 -15.28 56.02 -16.37
CA GLY A 239 -14.24 55.78 -15.36
C GLY A 239 -13.76 57.05 -14.64
N TYR A 240 -13.37 56.90 -13.38
CA TYR A 240 -12.64 57.90 -12.61
C TYR A 240 -11.14 57.84 -12.91
#